data_AF-A0A349MR70-F1
#
_entry.id   AF-A0A349MR70-F1
#
_cell.length_a   1.000
_cell.length_b   1.000
_cell.length_c   1.000
_cell.angle_alpha   90.00
_cell.angle_beta   90.00
_cell.angle_gamma   90.00
#
_symmetry.space_group_name_H-M   'P 1'
#
loop_
_entity.id
_entity.type
_entity.pdbx_description
1 polymer ?
#
loop_
_entity_poly.entity_id
_entity_poly.type
_entity_poly.pdbx_seq_one_letter_code
_entity_poly.pdbx_strand_id
1 'polypeptide(L)' 'MKTDIEIAQQAKLKRITEVATERLGIPEEHVEPYGHYKAKLTNEFVASLEGKP' A
#
# COMPACT_ATOMS: atom_id res chain seq x y z
N MET A 1 -5.37 -26.14 13.33
CA MET A 1 -4.67 -24.84 13.21
C MET A 1 -4.57 -24.53 11.73
N LYS A 2 -4.78 -23.26 11.32
CA LYS A 2 -4.63 -22.89 9.92
C LYS A 2 -3.16 -22.65 9.61
N THR A 3 -2.73 -23.01 8.41
CA THR A 3 -1.44 -22.66 7.82
C THR A 3 -1.40 -21.17 7.45
N ASP A 4 -0.21 -20.61 7.29
CA ASP A 4 -0.04 -19.19 6.93
C ASP A 4 -0.76 -18.82 5.62
N ILE A 5 -0.74 -19.73 4.63
CA ILE A 5 -1.42 -19.51 3.35
C ILE A 5 -2.94 -19.53 3.49
N GLU A 6 -3.49 -20.41 4.33
CA GLU A 6 -4.94 -20.45 4.59
C GLU A 6 -5.42 -19.19 5.32
N ILE A 7 -4.59 -18.62 6.21
CA ILE A 7 -4.87 -17.34 6.86
C ILE A 7 -4.85 -16.21 5.83
N ALA A 8 -3.82 -16.15 4.98
CA ALA A 8 -3.69 -15.12 3.95
C ALA A 8 -4.85 -15.13 2.94
N GLN A 9 -5.31 -16.32 2.51
CA GLN A 9 -6.44 -16.46 1.59
C GLN A 9 -7.79 -16.02 2.18
N GLN A 10 -7.95 -16.09 3.50
CA GLN A 10 -9.19 -15.68 4.19
C GLN A 10 -9.21 -14.20 4.57
N ALA A 11 -8.11 -13.47 4.37
CA ALA A 11 -8.03 -12.06 4.71
C ALA A 11 -8.97 -11.21 3.84
N LYS A 12 -9.70 -10.29 4.47
CA LYS A 12 -10.46 -9.24 3.77
C LYS A 12 -9.52 -8.11 3.40
N LEU A 13 -8.98 -8.16 2.18
CA LEU A 13 -8.04 -7.15 1.69
C LEU A 13 -8.73 -5.79 1.48
N LYS A 14 -8.11 -4.73 1.99
CA LYS A 14 -8.47 -3.34 1.69
C LYS A 14 -7.85 -2.92 0.37
N ARG A 15 -8.51 -2.03 -0.38
CA ARG A 15 -7.94 -1.50 -1.62
C ARG A 15 -6.63 -0.76 -1.33
N ILE A 16 -5.66 -0.90 -2.21
CA ILE A 16 -4.35 -0.25 -2.01
C ILE A 16 -4.48 1.28 -1.99
N THR A 17 -5.43 1.84 -2.74
CA THR A 17 -5.75 3.26 -2.71
C THR A 17 -6.24 3.71 -1.33
N GLU A 18 -7.19 3.00 -0.72
CA GLU A 18 -7.65 3.26 0.66
C GLU A 18 -6.47 3.25 1.66
N VAL A 19 -5.55 2.30 1.53
CA VAL A 19 -4.38 2.23 2.41
C VAL A 19 -3.41 3.38 2.17
N ALA A 20 -3.10 3.71 0.92
CA ALA A 20 -2.09 4.72 0.59
C ALA A 20 -2.62 6.15 0.80
N THR A 21 -3.80 6.47 0.27
CA THR A 21 -4.34 7.83 0.25
C THR A 21 -5.07 8.16 1.54
N GLU A 22 -6.09 7.37 1.91
CA GLU A 22 -6.95 7.68 3.06
C GLU A 22 -6.23 7.46 4.39
N ARG A 23 -5.49 6.36 4.51
CA ARG A 23 -4.84 6.00 5.79
C ARG A 23 -3.45 6.61 5.96
N LEU A 24 -2.64 6.66 4.91
CA LEU A 24 -1.26 7.14 4.97
C LEU A 24 -1.08 8.56 4.43
N GLY A 25 -2.11 9.16 3.82
CA GLY A 25 -2.05 10.52 3.30
C GLY A 25 -1.11 10.69 2.11
N ILE A 26 -0.80 9.61 1.39
CA ILE A 26 0.08 9.67 0.21
C ILE A 26 -0.74 10.26 -0.96
N PRO A 27 -0.27 11.36 -1.59
CA PRO A 27 -0.95 11.93 -2.75
C PRO A 27 -1.14 10.91 -3.88
N GLU A 28 -2.27 10.97 -4.57
CA GLU A 28 -2.62 10.01 -5.64
C GLU A 28 -1.60 10.02 -6.78
N GLU A 29 -1.01 11.18 -7.13
CA GLU A 29 0.03 11.29 -8.17
C GLU A 29 1.30 10.48 -7.86
N HIS A 30 1.50 10.06 -6.62
CA HIS A 30 2.65 9.29 -6.19
C HIS A 30 2.36 7.80 -6.01
N VAL A 31 1.12 7.35 -6.25
CA VAL A 31 0.70 5.96 -6.11
C VAL A 31 0.41 5.38 -7.49
N GLU A 32 1.16 4.35 -7.88
CA GLU A 32 0.98 3.63 -9.15
C GLU A 32 0.37 2.24 -8.89
N PRO A 33 -0.95 2.03 -9.03
CA PRO A 33 -1.58 0.76 -8.69
C PRO A 33 -1.28 -0.38 -9.69
N TYR A 34 -1.03 -1.56 -9.14
CA TYR A 34 -0.88 -2.83 -9.86
C TYR A 34 -1.99 -3.79 -9.41
N GLY A 35 -3.16 -3.63 -10.03
CA GLY A 35 -4.38 -4.28 -9.57
C GLY A 35 -4.93 -3.61 -8.31
N HIS A 36 -5.70 -4.35 -7.51
CA HIS A 36 -6.48 -3.76 -6.43
C HIS A 36 -5.75 -3.63 -5.09
N TYR A 37 -4.68 -4.41 -4.89
CA TYR A 37 -4.07 -4.63 -3.58
C TYR A 37 -2.55 -4.43 -3.56
N LYS A 38 -1.99 -3.87 -4.63
CA LYS A 38 -0.56 -3.58 -4.76
C LYS A 38 -0.37 -2.26 -5.50
N ALA A 39 0.67 -1.51 -5.16
CA ALA A 39 1.07 -0.29 -5.86
C ALA A 39 2.58 -0.09 -5.72
N LYS A 40 3.16 0.66 -6.65
CA LYS A 40 4.47 1.28 -6.46
C LYS A 40 4.30 2.72 -6.01
N LEU A 41 5.35 3.24 -5.38
CA LEU A 41 5.47 4.66 -5.09
C LEU A 41 6.54 5.26 -5.98
N THR A 42 6.36 6.53 -6.35
CA THR A 42 7.36 7.24 -7.14
C THR A 42 8.64 7.42 -6.32
N ASN A 43 9.80 7.40 -6.99
CA ASN A 43 11.08 7.65 -6.33
C ASN A 43 11.16 9.06 -5.72
N GLU A 44 10.50 10.04 -6.34
CA GLU A 44 10.39 11.40 -5.83
C GLU A 44 9.71 11.44 -4.46
N PHE A 45 8.57 10.75 -4.31
CA PHE A 45 7.88 10.69 -3.03
C PHE A 45 8.75 10.02 -1.97
N VAL A 46 9.41 8.91 -2.29
CA VAL A 46 10.31 8.21 -1.35
C VAL A 46 11.46 9.11 -0.93
N ALA A 47 12.10 9.83 -1.86
CA ALA A 47 13.16 10.78 -1.55
C ALA A 47 12.67 11.93 -0.66
N SER A 48 11.42 12.38 -0.84
CA SER A 48 10.81 13.42 0.00
C SER A 48 10.61 13.01 1.47
N LEU A 49 10.72 11.71 1.77
CA LEU A 49 10.61 11.16 3.13
C LEU A 49 11.96 11.02 3.83
N GLU A 50 13.08 11.26 3.13
CA GLU A 50 14.41 11.11 3.71
C GLU A 50 14.60 12.03 4.93
N GLY A 51 15.03 11.45 6.05
CA GLY A 51 15.22 12.18 7.32
C GLY A 51 13.94 12.46 8.10
N LYS A 52 12.76 12.04 7.64
CA LYS A 52 11.54 12.04 8.46
C LYS A 52 11.59 10.85 9.45
N PRO A 53 11.18 11.06 10.72
CA PRO A 53 11.24 10.04 11.78
C PRO A 53 10.28 8.87 11.54
#